data_AF-A0A6G3U1C8-F1
#
_entry.id   AF-A0A6G3U1C8-F1
#
_cell.length_a   1.000
_cell.length_b   1.000
_cell.length_c   1.000
_cell.angle_alpha   90.00
_cell.angle_beta   90.00
_cell.angle_gamma   90.00
#
_symmetry.space_group_name_H-M   'P 1'
#
loop_
_entity.id
_entity.type
_entity.pdbx_description
1 polymer ?
#
loop_
_entity_poly.entity_id
_entity_poly.type
_entity_poly.pdbx_seq_one_letter_code
_entity_poly.pdbx_strand_id
1 'polypeptide(L)'
;PSGELARLTAELDRLTAATYRSAADQVERMRAQSAPEPGRAEAVARTTAAWEEAYWASLPEWEHQVVTDVRPALYSCFDVADLLISDVSSVISDFLASEKPYAVANTSGLPEEAFRQAFPTVEAATVLAPDACGVADLLQSVRDPQLDKLAAARAELKQRLLGPAEPTSQERFDAAVRSLCAAAAAHRSRTAPRLAAELPGQRGQSPTQSETRA
;
A
#
# COMPACT_ATOMS: atom_id res chain seq x y z
N PRO A 1 8.41 27.00 -5.22
CA PRO A 1 7.11 26.36 -5.53
C PRO A 1 6.21 27.29 -6.36
N SER A 2 5.65 26.79 -7.46
CA SER A 2 4.62 27.53 -8.21
C SER A 2 3.45 27.88 -7.29
N GLY A 3 2.73 28.98 -7.56
CA GLY A 3 1.57 29.39 -6.75
C GLY A 3 0.48 28.31 -6.70
N GLU A 4 0.42 27.47 -7.74
CA GLU A 4 -0.46 26.31 -7.82
C GLU A 4 -0.07 25.20 -6.84
N LEU A 5 1.21 24.82 -6.77
CA LEU A 5 1.66 23.77 -5.84
C LEU A 5 1.37 24.15 -4.38
N ALA A 6 1.58 25.41 -4.02
CA ALA A 6 1.25 25.91 -2.69
C ALA A 6 -0.26 25.82 -2.37
N ARG A 7 -1.12 26.16 -3.34
CA ARG A 7 -2.58 26.03 -3.22
C ARG A 7 -3.00 24.57 -3.03
N LEU A 8 -2.43 23.66 -3.80
CA LEU A 8 -2.74 22.23 -3.72
C LEU A 8 -2.23 21.60 -2.41
N THR A 9 -1.07 22.03 -1.92
CA THR A 9 -0.57 21.62 -0.59
C THR A 9 -1.57 21.99 0.50
N ALA A 10 -2.01 23.26 0.53
CA ALA A 10 -2.97 23.72 1.53
C ALA A 10 -4.32 22.98 1.46
N GLU A 11 -4.78 22.67 0.25
CA GLU A 11 -6.01 21.91 0.04
C GLU A 11 -5.87 20.45 0.52
N LEU A 12 -4.75 19.79 0.21
CA LEU A 12 -4.47 18.44 0.74
C LEU A 12 -4.38 18.43 2.26
N ASP A 13 -3.71 19.42 2.85
CA ASP A 13 -3.59 19.53 4.30
C ASP A 13 -4.98 19.68 4.93
N ARG A 14 -5.87 20.48 4.32
CA ARG A 14 -7.26 20.63 4.75
C ARG A 14 -8.06 19.33 4.60
N LEU A 15 -7.92 18.62 3.47
CA LEU A 15 -8.66 17.39 3.18
C LEU A 15 -8.21 16.20 4.02
N THR A 16 -6.94 16.19 4.44
CA THR A 16 -6.33 15.09 5.22
C THR A 16 -6.18 15.41 6.71
N ALA A 17 -6.43 16.66 7.11
CA ALA A 17 -6.43 17.06 8.51
C ALA A 17 -7.35 16.16 9.34
N ALA A 18 -6.81 15.73 10.47
CA ALA A 18 -7.54 15.06 11.52
C ALA A 18 -7.17 15.71 12.86
N THR A 19 -8.16 16.23 13.56
CA THR A 19 -7.99 16.87 14.86
C THR A 19 -8.23 15.86 15.97
N TYR A 20 -7.20 15.62 16.76
CA TYR A 20 -7.29 14.82 17.99
C TYR A 20 -6.78 15.64 19.17
N ARG A 21 -7.21 15.29 20.39
CA ARG A 21 -6.56 15.82 21.60
C ARG A 21 -5.07 15.42 21.57
N SER A 22 -4.18 16.30 22.03
CA SER A 22 -2.73 16.09 21.94
C SER A 22 -2.26 14.77 22.59
N ALA A 23 -2.92 14.36 23.68
CA ALA A 23 -2.65 13.12 24.40
C ALA A 23 -3.49 11.91 23.91
N ALA A 24 -4.08 11.96 22.71
CA ALA A 24 -4.86 10.86 22.16
C ALA A 24 -3.96 9.68 21.76
N ASP A 25 -4.22 8.52 22.35
CA ASP A 25 -3.56 7.27 21.95
C ASP A 25 -4.16 6.70 20.64
N GLN A 26 -3.58 5.63 20.11
CA GLN A 26 -4.02 5.05 18.84
C GLN A 26 -5.43 4.45 18.91
N VAL A 27 -5.81 3.87 20.05
CA VAL A 27 -7.14 3.27 20.24
C VAL A 27 -8.20 4.36 20.25
N GLU A 28 -7.93 5.48 20.90
CA GLU A 28 -8.82 6.63 20.90
C GLU A 28 -8.97 7.26 19.52
N ARG A 29 -7.87 7.38 18.77
CA ARG A 29 -7.91 7.87 17.38
C ARG A 29 -8.75 6.96 16.49
N MET A 30 -8.54 5.65 16.58
CA MET A 30 -9.35 4.66 15.85
C MET A 30 -10.83 4.70 16.25
N ARG A 31 -11.14 4.93 17.53
CA ARG A 31 -12.53 5.07 18.01
C ARG A 31 -13.18 6.37 17.56
N ALA A 32 -12.41 7.44 17.46
CA ALA A 32 -12.90 8.75 17.01
C ALA A 32 -13.07 8.82 15.48
N GLN A 33 -12.45 7.91 14.73
CA GLN A 33 -12.67 7.79 13.29
C GLN A 33 -14.14 7.47 13.00
N SER A 34 -14.83 8.46 12.46
CA SER A 34 -16.18 8.32 11.95
C SER A 34 -16.15 8.00 10.46
N ALA A 35 -17.28 7.56 9.91
CA ALA A 35 -17.43 7.42 8.47
C ALA A 35 -17.06 8.76 7.80
N PRO A 36 -16.14 8.77 6.82
CA PRO A 36 -15.77 10.00 6.14
C PRO A 36 -16.96 10.56 5.35
N GLU A 37 -16.99 11.88 5.19
CA GLU A 37 -17.98 12.55 4.34
C GLU A 37 -17.99 11.95 2.92
N PRO A 38 -19.17 11.73 2.32
CA PRO A 38 -19.26 11.25 0.94
C PRO A 38 -18.45 12.12 -0.01
N GLY A 39 -17.67 11.51 -0.92
CA GLY A 39 -16.85 12.25 -1.87
C GLY A 39 -15.47 12.69 -1.34
N ARG A 40 -15.19 12.52 -0.03
CA ARG A 40 -13.89 12.93 0.55
C ARG A 40 -12.73 12.12 -0.04
N ALA A 41 -12.89 10.80 -0.18
CA ALA A 41 -11.85 9.94 -0.71
C ALA A 41 -11.49 10.31 -2.16
N GLU A 42 -12.50 10.55 -2.99
CA GLU A 42 -12.34 10.99 -4.37
C GLU A 42 -11.72 12.40 -4.43
N ALA A 43 -12.09 13.31 -3.52
CA ALA A 43 -11.47 14.63 -3.45
C ALA A 43 -9.99 14.55 -3.06
N VAL A 44 -9.63 13.72 -2.08
CA VAL A 44 -8.23 13.47 -1.70
C VAL A 44 -7.47 12.90 -2.90
N ALA A 45 -7.97 11.83 -3.52
CA ALA A 45 -7.31 11.20 -4.66
C ALA A 45 -7.07 12.16 -5.82
N ARG A 46 -8.09 12.95 -6.22
CA ARG A 46 -7.94 13.96 -7.28
C ARG A 46 -6.94 15.06 -6.90
N THR A 47 -6.97 15.54 -5.67
CA THR A 47 -6.07 16.62 -5.23
C THR A 47 -4.64 16.11 -5.11
N THR A 48 -4.43 14.87 -4.67
CA THR A 48 -3.12 14.22 -4.65
C THR A 48 -2.55 14.11 -6.07
N ALA A 49 -3.32 13.60 -7.03
CA ALA A 49 -2.86 13.50 -8.42
C ALA A 49 -2.47 14.87 -9.01
N ALA A 50 -3.31 15.90 -8.81
CA ALA A 50 -3.00 17.25 -9.26
C ALA A 50 -1.77 17.84 -8.57
N TRP A 51 -1.59 17.56 -7.27
CA TRP A 51 -0.42 17.99 -6.51
C TRP A 51 0.86 17.35 -7.03
N GLU A 52 0.82 16.05 -7.31
CA GLU A 52 1.97 15.30 -7.83
C GLU A 52 2.36 15.78 -9.23
N GLU A 53 1.40 16.00 -10.13
CA GLU A 53 1.63 16.61 -11.44
C GLU A 53 2.30 17.99 -11.31
N ALA A 54 1.75 18.85 -10.46
CA ALA A 54 2.32 20.18 -10.22
C ALA A 54 3.71 20.13 -9.55
N TYR A 55 3.96 19.13 -8.71
CA TYR A 55 5.26 18.92 -8.06
C TYR A 55 6.31 18.54 -9.11
N TRP A 56 6.06 17.52 -9.93
CA TRP A 56 7.00 17.05 -10.94
C TRP A 56 7.23 18.10 -12.03
N ALA A 57 6.20 18.85 -12.45
CA ALA A 57 6.34 19.95 -13.41
C ALA A 57 7.10 21.16 -12.85
N SER A 58 7.26 21.27 -11.53
CA SER A 58 7.99 22.39 -10.91
C SER A 58 9.51 22.21 -10.89
N LEU A 59 9.99 21.01 -11.20
CA LEU A 59 11.39 20.63 -11.11
C LEU A 59 12.06 20.71 -12.48
N PRO A 60 13.31 21.22 -12.58
CA PRO A 60 14.10 21.14 -13.80
C PRO A 60 14.44 19.68 -14.13
N GLU A 61 14.37 19.31 -15.41
CA GLU A 61 14.62 17.93 -15.89
C GLU A 61 16.01 17.38 -15.52
N TRP A 62 17.01 18.25 -15.35
CA TRP A 62 18.41 17.87 -15.10
C TRP A 62 18.78 17.86 -13.62
N GLU A 63 17.92 18.38 -12.75
CA GLU A 63 18.27 18.58 -11.34
C GLU A 63 18.10 17.28 -10.55
N HIS A 64 19.13 16.90 -9.80
CA HIS A 64 19.06 15.75 -8.90
C HIS A 64 18.10 16.04 -7.74
N GLN A 65 17.10 15.17 -7.57
CA GLN A 65 16.05 15.33 -6.58
C GLN A 65 16.30 14.44 -5.37
N VAL A 66 16.16 15.02 -4.17
CA VAL A 66 16.22 14.30 -2.90
C VAL A 66 14.86 14.42 -2.23
N VAL A 67 14.11 13.31 -2.19
CA VAL A 67 12.77 13.25 -1.60
C VAL A 67 12.86 12.59 -0.23
N THR A 68 12.64 13.36 0.84
CA THR A 68 12.66 12.88 2.23
C THR A 68 11.34 13.07 2.97
N ASP A 69 10.42 13.85 2.40
CA ASP A 69 9.13 14.13 2.99
C ASP A 69 8.08 13.06 2.61
N VAL A 70 6.93 13.13 3.26
CA VAL A 70 5.79 12.22 3.00
C VAL A 70 5.12 12.43 1.62
N ARG A 71 5.47 13.52 0.93
CA ARG A 71 4.96 13.89 -0.40
C ARG A 71 6.13 14.34 -1.29
N PRO A 72 6.23 13.90 -2.55
CA PRO A 72 5.35 12.95 -3.24
C PRO A 72 5.36 11.55 -2.60
N ALA A 73 4.28 10.79 -2.81
CA ALA A 73 4.24 9.40 -2.38
C ALA A 73 5.28 8.57 -3.15
N LEU A 74 5.76 7.49 -2.54
CA LEU A 74 6.76 6.61 -3.16
C LEU A 74 6.35 6.10 -4.55
N TYR A 75 5.08 5.74 -4.72
CA TYR A 75 4.54 5.31 -6.02
C TYR A 75 4.57 6.40 -7.09
N SER A 76 4.38 7.66 -6.71
CA SER A 76 4.52 8.79 -7.64
C SER A 76 5.96 8.92 -8.15
N CYS A 77 6.95 8.66 -7.28
CA CYS A 77 8.35 8.58 -7.70
C CYS A 77 8.58 7.41 -8.68
N PHE A 78 7.92 6.28 -8.47
CA PHE A 78 8.02 5.13 -9.38
C PHE A 78 7.38 5.40 -10.74
N ASP A 79 6.28 6.15 -10.77
CA ASP A 79 5.58 6.48 -12.01
C ASP A 79 6.45 7.32 -12.94
N VAL A 80 7.22 8.27 -12.40
CA VAL A 80 8.14 9.12 -13.17
C VAL A 80 9.53 8.50 -13.39
N ALA A 81 9.89 7.45 -12.64
CA ALA A 81 11.18 6.78 -12.81
C ALA A 81 11.15 5.78 -13.97
N ASP A 82 12.17 5.77 -14.82
CA ASP A 82 12.35 4.75 -15.88
C ASP A 82 13.06 3.49 -15.37
N LEU A 83 13.80 3.61 -14.26
CA LEU A 83 14.66 2.59 -13.68
C LEU A 83 14.79 2.79 -12.18
N LEU A 84 14.79 1.71 -11.41
CA LEU A 84 15.17 1.70 -10.00
C LEU A 84 16.58 1.13 -9.80
N ILE A 85 17.41 1.78 -8.99
CA ILE A 85 18.63 1.19 -8.42
C ILE A 85 18.44 1.08 -6.91
N SER A 86 18.56 -0.12 -6.37
CA SER A 86 18.40 -0.41 -4.94
C SER A 86 19.47 -1.38 -4.47
N ASP A 87 19.64 -1.52 -3.15
CA ASP A 87 20.22 -2.72 -2.56
C ASP A 87 19.15 -3.82 -2.38
N VAL A 88 19.44 -4.88 -1.64
CA VAL A 88 18.47 -5.94 -1.31
C VAL A 88 17.41 -5.38 -0.35
N SER A 89 16.36 -4.78 -0.92
CA SER A 89 15.30 -4.10 -0.19
C SER A 89 13.92 -4.58 -0.64
N SER A 90 12.95 -4.55 0.29
CA SER A 90 11.55 -4.89 0.00
C SER A 90 10.91 -3.94 -1.01
N VAL A 91 11.46 -2.74 -1.18
CA VAL A 91 10.99 -1.73 -2.14
C VAL A 91 11.02 -2.25 -3.59
N ILE A 92 11.87 -3.23 -3.88
CA ILE A 92 11.93 -3.89 -5.19
C ILE A 92 10.60 -4.57 -5.51
N SER A 93 9.97 -5.21 -4.53
CA SER A 93 8.67 -5.88 -4.71
C SER A 93 7.56 -4.88 -5.06
N ASP A 94 7.60 -3.68 -4.47
CA ASP A 94 6.65 -2.60 -4.79
C ASP A 94 6.90 -2.05 -6.20
N PHE A 95 8.16 -1.80 -6.55
CA PHE A 95 8.54 -1.31 -7.88
C PHE A 95 8.24 -2.31 -9.00
N LEU A 96 8.34 -3.61 -8.71
CA LEU A 96 8.04 -4.70 -9.63
C LEU A 96 6.61 -4.65 -10.18
N ALA A 97 5.67 -3.99 -9.47
CA ALA A 97 4.32 -3.75 -9.98
C ALA A 97 4.33 -3.01 -11.33
N SER A 98 5.31 -2.13 -11.56
CA SER A 98 5.50 -1.38 -12.80
C SER A 98 6.13 -2.18 -13.94
N GLU A 99 6.78 -3.32 -13.63
CA GLU A 99 7.58 -4.13 -14.57
C GLU A 99 8.74 -3.38 -15.26
N LYS A 100 9.02 -2.15 -14.82
CA LYS A 100 10.14 -1.35 -15.30
C LYS A 100 11.47 -1.99 -14.89
N PRO A 101 12.56 -1.75 -15.63
CA PRO A 101 13.89 -2.22 -15.27
C PRO A 101 14.27 -1.83 -13.83
N TYR A 102 14.97 -2.73 -13.13
CA TYR A 102 15.59 -2.42 -11.85
C TYR A 102 16.93 -3.13 -11.71
N ALA A 103 17.80 -2.55 -10.89
CA ALA A 103 19.12 -3.08 -10.60
C ALA A 103 19.37 -3.20 -9.10
N VAL A 104 20.12 -4.23 -8.73
CA VAL A 104 20.51 -4.50 -7.35
C VAL A 104 22.01 -4.34 -7.19
N ALA A 105 22.43 -3.42 -6.33
CA ALA A 105 23.82 -3.25 -5.96
C ALA A 105 24.27 -4.41 -5.05
N ASN A 106 25.22 -5.21 -5.50
CA ASN A 106 25.81 -6.28 -4.69
C ASN A 106 26.91 -5.71 -3.78
N THR A 107 26.52 -5.39 -2.55
CA THR A 107 27.43 -4.90 -1.51
C THR A 107 28.08 -6.02 -0.68
N SER A 108 27.70 -7.28 -0.93
CA SER A 108 28.11 -8.44 -0.12
C SER A 108 29.46 -9.03 -0.53
N GLY A 109 29.95 -8.71 -1.73
CA GLY A 109 31.15 -9.32 -2.31
C GLY A 109 30.97 -10.77 -2.78
N LEU A 110 29.74 -11.31 -2.73
CA LEU A 110 29.44 -12.62 -3.27
C LEU A 110 29.59 -12.64 -4.80
N PRO A 111 30.05 -13.75 -5.40
CA PRO A 111 29.91 -13.97 -6.83
C PRO A 111 28.44 -13.85 -7.26
N GLU A 112 28.18 -13.31 -8.47
CA GLU A 112 26.82 -13.02 -8.94
C GLU A 112 25.88 -14.24 -8.87
N GLU A 113 26.36 -15.41 -9.25
CA GLU A 113 25.57 -16.65 -9.18
C GLU A 113 25.10 -16.97 -7.76
N ALA A 114 26.00 -16.86 -6.78
CA ALA A 114 25.66 -17.07 -5.37
C ALA A 114 24.72 -15.97 -4.84
N PHE A 115 24.89 -14.74 -5.32
CA PHE A 115 24.04 -13.61 -4.96
C PHE A 115 22.59 -13.79 -5.48
N ARG A 116 22.42 -14.25 -6.72
CA ARG A 116 21.10 -14.57 -7.31
C ARG A 116 20.40 -15.70 -6.58
N GLN A 117 21.13 -16.75 -6.20
CA GLN A 117 20.57 -17.87 -5.43
C GLN A 117 20.13 -17.45 -4.02
N ALA A 118 20.85 -16.53 -3.38
CA ALA A 118 20.52 -16.05 -2.04
C ALA A 118 19.30 -15.12 -2.02
N PHE A 119 19.05 -14.36 -3.09
CA PHE A 119 18.05 -13.30 -3.11
C PHE A 119 17.11 -13.45 -4.32
N PRO A 120 15.91 -14.04 -4.13
CA PRO A 120 14.97 -14.30 -5.23
C PRO A 120 14.54 -13.06 -6.03
N THR A 121 14.51 -11.87 -5.40
CA THR A 121 14.19 -10.62 -6.10
C THR A 121 15.29 -10.17 -7.06
N VAL A 122 16.51 -10.72 -6.96
CA VAL A 122 17.61 -10.43 -7.88
C VAL A 122 17.47 -11.20 -9.19
N GLU A 123 16.69 -12.27 -9.22
CA GLU A 123 16.47 -13.12 -10.40
C GLU A 123 16.13 -12.32 -11.67
N ALA A 124 15.29 -11.29 -11.54
CA ALA A 124 14.86 -10.44 -12.65
C ALA A 124 15.56 -9.06 -12.69
N ALA A 125 16.69 -8.92 -11.97
CA ALA A 125 17.45 -7.68 -11.82
C ALA A 125 18.79 -7.72 -12.57
N THR A 126 19.25 -6.54 -13.00
CA THR A 126 20.67 -6.32 -13.30
C THR A 126 21.44 -6.27 -11.98
N VAL A 127 22.50 -7.05 -11.84
CA VAL A 127 23.38 -6.99 -10.66
C VAL A 127 24.50 -5.99 -10.92
N LEU A 128 24.62 -4.99 -10.06
CA LEU A 128 25.70 -4.02 -10.13
C LEU A 128 26.81 -4.44 -9.17
N ALA A 129 27.97 -4.78 -9.72
CA ALA A 129 29.19 -5.03 -8.95
C ALA A 129 29.77 -3.71 -8.40
N PRO A 130 30.63 -3.76 -7.36
CA PRO A 130 31.23 -2.56 -6.76
C PRO A 130 32.02 -1.67 -7.72
N ASP A 131 32.48 -2.20 -8.85
CA ASP A 131 33.19 -1.46 -9.90
C ASP A 131 32.26 -0.75 -10.90
N ALA A 132 30.94 -0.88 -10.73
CA ALA A 132 29.89 -0.29 -11.56
C ALA A 132 29.93 -0.69 -13.05
N CYS A 133 30.60 -1.79 -13.42
CA CYS A 133 30.78 -2.20 -14.82
C CYS A 133 29.45 -2.43 -15.59
N GLY A 134 28.36 -2.76 -14.88
CA GLY A 134 27.03 -2.99 -15.48
C GLY A 134 26.15 -1.76 -15.69
N VAL A 135 26.58 -0.56 -15.27
CA VAL A 135 25.72 0.65 -15.34
C VAL A 135 25.47 1.09 -16.79
N ALA A 136 26.49 1.01 -17.66
CA ALA A 136 26.35 1.44 -19.05
C ALA A 136 25.30 0.59 -19.80
N ASP A 137 25.41 -0.74 -19.70
CA ASP A 137 24.48 -1.68 -20.34
C ASP A 137 23.06 -1.54 -19.78
N LEU A 138 22.92 -1.30 -18.48
CA LEU A 138 21.63 -1.02 -17.83
C LEU A 138 20.97 0.24 -18.40
N LEU A 139 21.71 1.34 -18.51
CA LEU A 139 21.17 2.57 -19.08
C LEU A 139 20.86 2.43 -20.57
N GLN A 140 21.61 1.58 -21.28
CA GLN A 140 21.33 1.27 -22.68
C GLN A 140 20.03 0.47 -22.84
N SER A 141 19.74 -0.50 -21.96
CA SER A 141 18.49 -1.26 -22.03
C SER A 141 17.25 -0.43 -21.69
N VAL A 142 17.40 0.60 -20.85
CA VAL A 142 16.32 1.58 -20.58
C VAL A 142 16.04 2.44 -21.82
N ARG A 143 17.09 2.88 -22.54
CA ARG A 143 16.96 3.72 -23.75
C ARG A 143 16.49 2.93 -24.97
N ASP A 144 16.85 1.66 -25.06
CA ASP A 144 16.40 0.74 -26.11
C ASP A 144 15.80 -0.51 -25.47
N PRO A 145 14.45 -0.56 -25.33
CA PRO A 145 13.75 -1.68 -24.72
C PRO A 145 14.00 -3.04 -25.40
N GLN A 146 14.48 -3.08 -26.65
CA GLN A 146 14.83 -4.35 -27.31
C GLN A 146 16.06 -5.02 -26.69
N LEU A 147 16.86 -4.25 -25.93
CA LEU A 147 18.03 -4.76 -25.22
C LEU A 147 17.69 -5.23 -23.79
N ASP A 148 16.45 -5.06 -23.35
CA ASP A 148 15.98 -5.52 -22.05
C ASP A 148 15.67 -7.02 -22.05
N LYS A 149 16.71 -7.81 -21.74
CA LYS A 149 16.62 -9.27 -21.67
C LYS A 149 15.88 -9.78 -20.41
N LEU A 150 15.56 -8.90 -19.46
CA LEU A 150 14.98 -9.27 -18.17
C LEU A 150 13.47 -9.02 -18.08
N ALA A 151 12.85 -8.44 -19.11
CA ALA A 151 11.42 -8.14 -19.12
C ALA A 151 10.54 -9.37 -18.83
N ALA A 152 10.83 -10.51 -19.47
CA ALA A 152 10.08 -11.74 -19.25
C ALA A 152 10.24 -12.26 -17.81
N ALA A 153 11.47 -12.24 -17.28
CA ALA A 153 11.73 -12.64 -15.90
C ALA A 153 11.02 -11.73 -14.90
N ARG A 154 10.93 -10.42 -15.17
CA ARG A 154 10.19 -9.47 -14.32
C ARG A 154 8.68 -9.76 -14.34
N ALA A 155 8.10 -10.06 -15.50
CA ALA A 155 6.69 -10.44 -15.61
C ALA A 155 6.38 -11.73 -14.83
N GLU A 156 7.24 -12.75 -14.93
CA GLU A 156 7.11 -14.00 -14.19
C GLU A 156 7.27 -13.79 -12.68
N LEU A 157 8.26 -13.02 -12.26
CA LEU A 157 8.48 -12.66 -10.87
C LEU A 157 7.29 -11.87 -10.30
N LYS A 158 6.74 -10.91 -11.06
CA LYS A 158 5.55 -10.12 -10.68
C LYS A 158 4.36 -11.05 -10.43
N GLN A 159 4.07 -11.95 -11.36
CA GLN A 159 2.96 -12.88 -11.20
C GLN A 159 3.14 -13.79 -9.98
N ARG A 160 4.36 -14.25 -9.72
CA ARG A 160 4.68 -15.10 -8.58
C ARG A 160 4.56 -14.37 -7.24
N LEU A 161 5.03 -13.12 -7.16
CA LEU A 161 5.05 -12.36 -5.90
C LEU A 161 3.74 -11.61 -5.62
N LEU A 162 3.16 -10.97 -6.63
CA LEU A 162 2.01 -10.07 -6.48
C LEU A 162 0.69 -10.73 -6.90
N GLY A 163 0.76 -11.86 -7.59
CA GLY A 163 -0.40 -12.53 -8.17
C GLY A 163 -0.85 -11.88 -9.48
N PRO A 164 -2.07 -12.20 -9.94
CA PRO A 164 -2.60 -11.65 -11.19
C PRO A 164 -2.87 -10.15 -11.05
N ALA A 165 -2.72 -9.43 -12.17
CA ALA A 165 -3.09 -8.02 -12.27
C ALA A 165 -4.60 -7.81 -12.15
N GLU A 166 -5.38 -8.71 -12.76
CA GLU A 166 -6.84 -8.63 -12.81
C GLU A 166 -7.51 -9.92 -12.32
N PRO A 167 -8.55 -9.84 -11.45
CA PRO A 167 -8.98 -8.63 -10.72
C PRO A 167 -7.89 -8.16 -9.76
N THR A 168 -7.82 -6.86 -9.48
CA THR A 168 -6.76 -6.25 -8.66
C THR A 168 -6.67 -6.87 -7.26
N SER A 169 -5.49 -6.75 -6.62
CA SER A 169 -5.31 -7.21 -5.24
C SER A 169 -6.33 -6.61 -4.27
N GLN A 170 -6.71 -5.33 -4.48
CA GLN A 170 -7.73 -4.65 -3.69
C GLN A 170 -9.11 -5.28 -3.90
N GLU A 171 -9.54 -5.52 -5.14
CA GLU A 171 -10.84 -6.14 -5.42
C GLU A 171 -10.94 -7.57 -4.87
N ARG A 172 -9.85 -8.35 -4.98
CA ARG A 172 -9.77 -9.69 -4.39
C ARG A 172 -9.89 -9.63 -2.88
N PHE A 173 -9.18 -8.71 -2.25
CA PHE A 173 -9.24 -8.52 -0.80
C PHE A 173 -10.64 -8.08 -0.36
N ASP A 174 -11.23 -7.11 -1.03
CA ASP A 174 -12.59 -6.62 -0.74
C ASP A 174 -13.63 -7.75 -0.89
N ALA A 175 -13.51 -8.58 -1.92
CA ALA A 175 -14.37 -9.74 -2.12
C ALA A 175 -14.20 -10.79 -1.00
N ALA A 176 -12.96 -11.03 -0.56
CA ALA A 176 -12.66 -11.94 0.54
C ALA A 176 -13.23 -11.42 1.87
N VAL A 177 -13.07 -10.12 2.17
CA VAL A 177 -13.64 -9.47 3.35
C VAL A 177 -15.16 -9.56 3.34
N ARG A 178 -15.82 -9.24 2.22
CA ARG A 178 -17.28 -9.37 2.09
C ARG A 178 -17.74 -10.81 2.34
N SER A 179 -17.03 -11.78 1.78
CA SER A 179 -17.32 -13.21 1.97
C SER A 179 -17.18 -13.64 3.43
N LEU A 180 -16.11 -13.19 4.11
CA LEU A 180 -15.89 -13.44 5.53
C LEU A 180 -17.01 -12.85 6.40
N CYS A 181 -17.42 -11.61 6.12
CA CYS A 181 -18.52 -10.96 6.84
C CYS A 181 -19.84 -11.74 6.68
N ALA A 182 -20.16 -12.19 5.45
CA ALA A 182 -21.35 -12.99 5.18
C ALA A 182 -21.32 -14.34 5.93
N ALA A 183 -20.18 -15.03 5.91
CA ALA A 183 -19.99 -16.28 6.64
C ALA A 183 -20.13 -16.09 8.16
N ALA A 184 -19.57 -15.02 8.71
CA ALA A 184 -19.68 -14.68 10.12
C ALA A 184 -21.12 -14.34 10.53
N ALA A 185 -21.86 -13.61 9.69
CA ALA A 185 -23.28 -13.34 9.92
C ALA A 185 -24.11 -14.63 9.92
N ALA A 186 -23.91 -15.50 8.93
CA ALA A 186 -24.59 -16.79 8.85
C ALA A 186 -24.25 -17.71 10.05
N HIS A 187 -23.00 -17.69 10.52
CA HIS A 187 -22.62 -18.41 11.73
C HIS A 187 -23.34 -17.87 12.97
N ARG A 188 -23.32 -16.55 13.21
CA ARG A 188 -24.04 -15.94 14.34
C ARG A 188 -25.52 -16.27 14.34
N SER A 189 -26.19 -16.19 13.19
CA SER A 189 -27.62 -16.54 13.08
C SER A 189 -27.92 -18.00 13.43
N ARG A 190 -26.99 -18.94 13.15
CA ARG A 190 -27.14 -20.35 13.53
C ARG A 190 -26.83 -20.62 15.00
N THR A 191 -25.87 -19.92 15.58
CA THR A 191 -25.40 -20.16 16.96
C THR A 191 -26.22 -19.38 17.99
N ALA A 192 -26.79 -18.22 17.64
CA ALA A 192 -27.64 -17.41 18.51
C ALA A 192 -28.81 -18.18 19.16
N PRO A 193 -29.61 -18.98 18.45
CA PRO A 193 -30.68 -19.76 19.08
C PRO A 193 -30.16 -20.88 20.02
N ARG A 194 -28.96 -21.42 19.79
CA ARG A 194 -28.35 -22.42 20.68
C ARG A 194 -27.82 -21.80 21.96
N LEU A 195 -27.09 -20.68 21.86
CA LEU A 195 -26.64 -19.92 23.03
C LEU A 195 -27.81 -19.40 23.87
N ALA A 196 -28.90 -18.97 23.23
CA ALA A 196 -30.12 -18.55 23.93
C ALA A 196 -30.83 -19.72 24.64
N ALA A 197 -30.72 -20.95 24.13
CA ALA A 197 -31.28 -22.15 24.76
C ALA A 197 -30.41 -22.71 25.90
N GLU A 198 -29.10 -22.45 25.90
CA GLU A 198 -28.16 -22.89 26.93
C GLU A 198 -28.04 -21.93 28.13
N LEU A 199 -28.55 -20.70 28.02
CA LEU A 199 -28.61 -19.75 29.13
C LEU A 199 -29.80 -20.09 30.06
N PRO A 200 -29.58 -20.48 31.33
CA PRO A 200 -30.66 -20.74 32.27
C PRO A 200 -31.50 -19.46 32.47
N GLY A 201 -32.80 -19.54 32.20
CA GLY A 201 -33.71 -18.41 32.32
C GLY A 201 -33.60 -17.73 33.68
N GLN A 202 -33.45 -16.40 33.69
CA GLN A 202 -33.56 -15.61 34.92
C GLN A 202 -34.89 -15.96 35.60
N ARG A 203 -34.81 -16.49 36.83
CA ARG A 203 -35.98 -16.74 37.68
C ARG A 203 -36.79 -15.46 37.80
N GLY A 204 -37.95 -15.42 37.13
CA GLY A 204 -38.92 -14.35 37.30
C GLY A 204 -39.32 -14.26 38.77
N GLN A 205 -39.22 -13.07 39.34
CA GLN A 205 -39.79 -12.77 40.64
C GLN A 205 -41.30 -12.95 40.55
N SER A 206 -41.83 -13.99 41.20
CA SER A 206 -43.28 -14.16 41.38
C SER A 206 -43.83 -12.94 42.11
N PRO A 207 -44.93 -12.32 41.63
CA PRO A 207 -45.51 -11.17 42.30
C PRO A 207 -46.09 -11.62 43.65
N THR A 208 -45.63 -10.98 44.72
CA THR A 208 -46.17 -11.10 46.06
C THR A 208 -47.64 -10.72 46.03
N GLN A 209 -48.53 -11.71 46.19
CA GLN A 209 -49.95 -11.44 46.38
C GLN A 209 -50.10 -10.59 47.65
N SER A 210 -50.53 -9.36 47.44
CA SER A 210 -50.99 -8.46 48.48
C SER A 210 -52.47 -8.76 48.66
N GLU A 211 -52.86 -9.43 49.76
CA GLU A 211 -54.25 -9.43 50.20
C GLU A 211 -54.37 -8.90 51.62
N THR A 212 -55.17 -7.85 51.67
CA THR A 212 -55.52 -6.94 52.73
C THR A 212 -56.41 -7.58 53.80
N ARG A 213 -55.98 -7.43 55.05
CA ARG A 213 -56.74 -7.25 56.29
C ARG A 213 -58.29 -7.22 56.19
N ALA A 214 -58.93 -8.05 57.01
CA ALA A 214 -60.07 -7.69 57.86
C ALA A 214 -59.83 -8.24 59.27
#